data_AF-G7YF78-F1
#
_entry.id   AF-G7YF78-F1
#
_cell.length_a   1.000
_cell.length_b   1.000
_cell.length_c   1.000
_cell.angle_alpha   90.00
_cell.angle_beta   90.00
_cell.angle_gamma   90.00
#
_symmetry.space_group_name_H-M   'P 1'
#
loop_
_entity.id
_entity.type
_entity.pdbx_description
1 polymer ?
#
loop_
_entity_poly.entity_id
_entity_poly.type
_entity_poly.pdbx_seq_one_letter_code
_entity_poly.pdbx_strand_id
1 'polypeptide(L)'
;MDAKKHLGIWLPLNISFSLHLEKSAQKAFIVLQIIRRTFFRITRTDFQIPYGVYVRPLLEYANPVVYSGCTKDVIPVERVQRAATKVVAGLKSMDYETRLAVLDLFPLEYRRLRGDYILTYALFEQSMANRVFTVNPPNTRWRQGERQPLNNKNKTDPGTLGKSLDPVYQSVNS
;
A
#
# COMPACT_ATOMS: atom_id res chain seq x y z
N MET A 1 20.60 -17.16 7.84
CA MET A 1 19.64 -16.25 8.48
C MET A 1 18.62 -15.89 7.42
N ASP A 2 17.50 -16.62 7.40
CA ASP A 2 16.60 -16.67 6.24
C ASP A 2 15.61 -15.50 6.30
N ALA A 3 15.91 -14.42 5.56
CA ALA A 3 14.99 -13.31 5.38
C ALA A 3 13.97 -13.67 4.29
N LYS A 4 12.68 -13.67 4.63
CA LYS A 4 11.60 -13.99 3.70
C LYS A 4 11.05 -12.72 3.05
N LYS A 5 10.83 -12.76 1.74
CA LYS A 5 10.25 -11.64 0.99
C LYS A 5 8.74 -11.79 0.91
N HIS A 6 8.01 -10.81 1.41
CA HIS A 6 6.54 -10.76 1.35
C HIS A 6 6.09 -9.37 0.89
N LEU A 7 5.22 -9.30 -0.12
CA LEU A 7 4.69 -8.04 -0.66
C LEU A 7 5.80 -7.01 -1.01
N GLY A 8 6.97 -7.48 -1.46
CA GLY A 8 8.11 -6.61 -1.77
C GLY A 8 8.98 -6.19 -0.58
N ILE A 9 8.54 -6.46 0.66
CA ILE A 9 9.26 -6.18 1.90
C ILE A 9 10.11 -7.39 2.29
N TRP A 10 11.31 -7.13 2.82
CA TRP A 10 12.17 -8.18 3.37
C TRP A 10 11.96 -8.23 4.88
N LEU A 11 11.42 -9.35 5.36
CA LEU A 11 11.13 -9.56 6.77
C LEU A 11 12.09 -10.61 7.34
N PRO A 12 13.14 -10.21 8.07
CA PRO A 12 13.96 -11.13 8.85
C PRO A 12 13.26 -11.53 10.16
N LEU A 13 13.69 -12.65 10.76
CA LEU A 13 13.11 -13.17 12.01
C LEU A 13 13.21 -12.21 13.20
N ASN A 14 14.19 -11.29 13.18
CA ASN A 14 14.37 -10.28 14.21
C ASN A 14 13.48 -9.03 14.02
N ILE A 15 12.58 -9.03 13.03
CA ILE A 15 11.64 -7.92 12.72
C ILE A 15 12.37 -6.60 12.38
N SER A 16 13.69 -6.64 12.17
CA SER A 16 14.47 -5.48 11.75
C SER A 16 14.24 -5.19 10.27
N PHE A 17 13.89 -3.96 9.95
CA PHE A 17 13.71 -3.51 8.58
C PHE A 17 14.98 -2.95 7.92
N SER A 18 16.11 -2.95 8.63
CA SER A 18 17.41 -2.46 8.14
C SER A 18 17.82 -3.15 6.83
N LEU A 19 17.64 -4.47 6.74
CA LEU A 19 17.93 -5.24 5.53
C LEU A 19 17.05 -4.82 4.34
N HIS A 20 15.78 -4.52 4.60
CA HIS A 20 14.89 -4.06 3.54
C HIS A 20 15.33 -2.69 3.01
N LEU A 21 15.61 -1.74 3.91
CA LEU A 21 16.05 -0.39 3.56
C LEU A 21 17.37 -0.40 2.80
N GLU A 22 18.31 -1.25 3.20
CA GLU A 22 19.56 -1.45 2.47
C GLU A 22 19.30 -1.95 1.05
N LYS A 23 18.50 -3.01 0.90
CA LYS A 23 18.15 -3.57 -0.42
C LYS A 23 17.39 -2.56 -1.29
N SER A 24 16.51 -1.75 -0.70
CA SER A 24 15.77 -0.69 -1.38
C SER A 24 16.72 0.42 -1.84
N ALA A 25 17.66 0.86 -1.00
CA ALA A 25 18.69 1.82 -1.37
C ALA A 25 19.59 1.30 -2.51
N GLN A 26 20.03 0.04 -2.44
CA GLN A 26 20.84 -0.59 -3.50
C GLN A 26 20.10 -0.59 -4.85
N LYS A 27 18.83 -0.98 -4.87
CA LYS A 27 18.01 -0.92 -6.08
C LYS A 27 17.88 0.50 -6.62
N ALA A 28 17.64 1.46 -5.75
CA ALA A 28 17.52 2.86 -6.13
C ALA A 28 18.84 3.42 -6.70
N PHE A 29 20.00 3.00 -6.20
CA PHE A 29 21.29 3.33 -6.79
C PHE A 29 21.46 2.75 -8.20
N ILE A 30 21.07 1.49 -8.42
CA ILE A 30 21.12 0.86 -9.75
C ILE A 30 20.25 1.65 -10.73
N VAL A 31 19.02 1.96 -10.35
CA VAL A 31 18.09 2.77 -11.16
C VAL A 31 18.65 4.16 -11.43
N LEU A 32 19.22 4.82 -10.42
CA LEU A 32 19.85 6.13 -10.58
C LEU A 32 21.03 6.08 -11.56
N GLN A 33 21.82 5.01 -11.52
CA GLN A 33 22.94 4.82 -12.44
C GLN A 33 22.46 4.59 -13.88
N ILE A 34 21.35 3.89 -14.06
CA ILE A 34 20.71 3.74 -15.38
C ILE A 34 20.26 5.10 -15.89
N ILE A 35 19.52 5.88 -15.08
CA ILE A 35 19.08 7.24 -15.42
C ILE A 35 20.27 8.13 -15.83
N ARG A 36 21.34 8.11 -15.03
CA ARG A 36 22.57 8.87 -15.32
C ARG A 36 23.23 8.47 -16.66
N ARG A 37 23.07 7.22 -17.10
CA ARG A 37 23.63 6.73 -18.38
C ARG A 37 22.71 6.99 -19.57
N THR A 38 21.39 6.97 -19.38
CA THR A 38 20.42 7.18 -20.46
C THR A 38 20.35 8.64 -20.90
N PHE A 39 20.54 9.58 -19.99
CA PHE A 39 20.51 11.01 -20.30
C PHE A 39 21.94 11.56 -20.38
N PHE A 40 22.34 12.10 -21.53
CA PHE A 40 23.65 12.74 -21.71
C PHE A 40 23.84 13.94 -20.76
N ARG A 41 22.77 14.72 -20.57
CA ARG A 41 22.73 15.87 -19.65
C ARG A 41 21.36 15.92 -19.00
N ILE A 42 21.31 16.00 -17.67
CA ILE A 42 20.07 16.08 -16.89
C ILE A 42 19.90 17.51 -16.41
N THR A 43 18.86 18.20 -16.87
CA THR A 43 18.47 19.53 -16.39
C THR A 43 17.57 19.44 -15.16
N ARG A 44 17.25 20.59 -14.54
CA ARG A 44 16.34 20.65 -13.38
C ARG A 44 14.97 20.06 -13.70
N THR A 45 14.39 20.40 -14.84
CA THR A 45 13.06 19.92 -15.25
C THR A 45 13.09 18.44 -15.59
N ASP A 46 14.13 17.98 -16.26
CA ASP A 46 14.28 16.57 -16.66
C ASP A 46 14.55 15.66 -15.48
N PHE A 47 15.02 16.18 -14.34
CA PHE A 47 15.30 15.38 -13.16
C PHE A 47 14.02 14.95 -12.43
N GLN A 48 12.99 15.80 -12.40
CA GLN A 48 11.80 15.59 -11.56
C GLN A 48 11.04 14.32 -11.94
N ILE A 49 10.83 14.09 -13.24
CA ILE A 49 10.09 12.94 -13.76
C ILE A 49 10.79 11.61 -13.41
N PRO A 50 12.05 11.35 -13.82
CA PRO A 50 12.71 10.07 -13.56
C PRO A 50 12.99 9.85 -12.07
N TYR A 51 13.30 10.91 -11.32
CA TYR A 51 13.45 10.79 -9.87
C TYR A 51 12.13 10.42 -9.20
N GLY A 52 11.06 11.13 -9.52
CA GLY A 52 9.73 10.93 -8.94
C GLY A 52 9.10 9.58 -9.28
N VAL A 53 9.32 9.08 -10.50
CA VAL A 53 8.70 7.83 -10.99
C VAL A 53 9.51 6.59 -10.63
N TYR A 54 10.86 6.64 -10.70
CA TYR A 54 11.67 5.43 -10.56
C TYR A 54 12.45 5.36 -9.25
N VAL A 55 12.98 6.47 -8.75
CA VAL A 55 13.85 6.46 -7.56
C VAL A 55 13.02 6.63 -6.30
N ARG A 56 12.15 7.65 -6.26
CA ARG A 56 11.36 8.02 -5.09
C ARG A 56 10.47 6.89 -4.56
N PRO A 57 9.74 6.12 -5.39
CA PRO A 57 8.89 5.04 -4.88
C PRO A 57 9.71 3.93 -4.21
N LEU A 58 10.93 3.65 -4.67
CA LEU A 58 11.80 2.65 -4.04
C LEU A 58 12.25 3.06 -2.63
N LEU A 59 12.36 4.36 -2.37
CA LEU A 59 12.79 4.89 -1.08
C LEU A 59 11.62 5.10 -0.10
N GLU A 60 10.42 5.34 -0.63
CA GLU A 60 9.21 5.67 0.14
C GLU A 60 8.23 4.49 0.30
N TYR A 61 8.47 3.37 -0.40
CA TYR A 61 7.61 2.20 -0.31
C TYR A 61 7.58 1.63 1.12
N ALA A 62 6.37 1.36 1.60
CA ALA A 62 6.11 0.81 2.92
C ALA A 62 6.72 1.63 4.08
N ASN A 63 6.95 2.94 3.88
CA ASN A 63 7.49 3.85 4.89
C ASN A 63 6.86 3.67 6.29
N PRO A 64 5.52 3.64 6.45
CA PRO A 64 4.93 3.56 7.79
C PRO A 64 5.15 2.23 8.52
N VAL A 65 5.49 1.18 7.79
CA VAL A 65 5.72 -0.16 8.36
C VAL A 65 7.21 -0.41 8.60
N VAL A 66 8.05 0.10 7.70
CA VAL A 66 9.47 -0.21 7.61
C VAL A 66 10.32 0.76 8.44
N TYR A 67 9.80 1.95 8.75
CA TYR A 67 10.56 2.96 9.47
C TYR A 67 10.63 2.63 10.98
N SER A 68 11.86 2.45 11.47
CA SER A 68 12.15 2.11 12.87
C SER A 68 12.52 3.33 13.74
N GLY A 69 12.63 4.53 13.15
CA GLY A 69 13.22 5.70 13.82
C GLY A 69 14.75 5.65 13.98
N CYS A 70 15.41 4.56 13.58
CA CYS A 70 16.84 4.39 13.78
C CYS A 70 17.65 5.21 12.77
N THR A 71 18.62 6.00 13.24
CA THR A 71 19.51 6.81 12.39
C THR A 71 20.31 5.95 11.39
N LYS A 72 20.69 4.73 11.78
CA LYS A 72 21.41 3.77 10.91
C LYS A 72 20.65 3.45 9.63
N ASP A 73 19.32 3.40 9.73
CA ASP A 73 18.40 3.03 8.66
C ASP A 73 18.10 4.21 7.71
N VAL A 74 18.29 5.45 8.19
CA VAL A 74 18.10 6.68 7.40
C VAL A 74 19.29 6.94 6.48
N ILE A 75 20.51 6.72 6.97
CA ILE A 75 21.77 6.98 6.24
C ILE A 75 21.79 6.40 4.81
N PRO A 76 21.52 5.10 4.56
CA PRO A 76 21.62 4.54 3.22
C PRO A 76 20.61 5.15 2.24
N VAL A 77 19.41 5.48 2.72
CA VAL A 77 18.34 6.03 1.88
C VAL A 77 18.60 7.50 1.58
N GLU A 78 19.07 8.27 2.56
CA GLU A 78 19.48 9.68 2.38
C GLU A 78 20.65 9.80 1.40
N ARG A 79 21.57 8.83 1.43
CA ARG A 79 22.70 8.76 0.49
C ARG A 79 22.24 8.65 -0.96
N VAL A 80 21.12 7.96 -1.23
CA VAL A 80 20.55 7.87 -2.58
C VAL A 80 20.06 9.24 -3.04
N GLN A 81 19.34 9.99 -2.20
CA GLN A 81 18.88 11.34 -2.55
C GLN A 81 20.06 12.30 -2.78
N ARG A 82 21.07 12.27 -1.91
CA ARG A 82 22.30 13.05 -2.07
C ARG A 82 23.03 12.72 -3.38
N ALA A 83 23.06 11.45 -3.77
CA ALA A 83 23.64 11.05 -5.05
C ALA A 83 22.77 11.50 -6.23
N ALA A 84 21.45 11.38 -6.13
CA ALA A 84 20.52 11.73 -7.19
C ALA A 84 20.61 13.23 -7.53
N THR A 85 20.59 14.09 -6.52
CA THR A 85 20.70 15.54 -6.71
C THR A 85 22.03 15.97 -7.36
N LYS A 86 23.12 15.20 -7.20
CA LYS A 86 24.42 15.45 -7.85
C LYS A 86 24.46 15.09 -9.33
N VAL A 87 23.49 14.32 -9.82
CA VAL A 87 23.43 13.92 -11.24
C VAL A 87 23.00 15.10 -12.13
N VAL A 88 22.27 16.06 -11.57
CA VAL A 88 21.80 17.24 -12.30
C VAL A 88 22.96 18.16 -12.65
N ALA A 89 22.99 18.59 -13.91
CA ALA A 89 24.05 19.46 -14.43
C ALA A 89 24.11 20.78 -13.63
N GLY A 90 25.33 21.18 -13.24
CA GLY A 90 25.56 22.40 -12.47
C GLY A 90 25.37 22.27 -10.96
N LEU A 91 24.79 21.17 -10.45
CA LEU A 91 24.50 21.03 -9.02
C LEU A 91 25.56 20.25 -8.23
N LYS A 92 26.51 19.58 -8.91
CA LYS A 92 27.47 18.65 -8.29
C LYS A 92 28.33 19.30 -7.19
N SER A 93 28.74 20.55 -7.36
CA SER A 93 29.62 21.29 -6.43
C SER A 93 28.88 22.02 -5.32
N MET A 94 27.56 22.16 -5.42
CA MET A 94 26.77 22.87 -4.42
C MET A 94 26.67 22.05 -3.11
N ASP A 95 26.38 22.70 -2.00
CA ASP A 95 26.02 22.01 -0.76
C ASP A 95 24.67 21.27 -0.92
N TYR A 96 24.37 20.35 0.01
CA TYR A 96 23.20 19.50 -0.12
C TYR A 96 21.88 20.27 0.00
N GLU A 97 21.79 21.19 0.95
CA GLU A 97 20.58 21.96 1.21
C GLU A 97 20.25 22.87 0.02
N THR A 98 21.25 23.52 -0.56
CA THR A 98 21.06 24.33 -1.78
C THR A 98 20.62 23.46 -2.96
N ARG A 99 21.18 22.25 -3.13
CA ARG A 99 20.69 21.32 -4.17
C ARG A 99 19.21 20.97 -3.98
N LEU A 100 18.77 20.76 -2.74
CA LEU A 100 17.37 20.48 -2.42
C LEU A 100 16.47 21.66 -2.77
N ALA A 101 16.85 22.88 -2.39
CA ALA A 101 16.12 24.09 -2.71
C ALA A 101 16.00 24.33 -4.23
N VAL A 102 17.10 24.13 -4.97
CA VAL A 102 17.10 24.28 -6.44
C VAL A 102 16.20 23.25 -7.11
N LEU A 103 16.13 22.02 -6.58
CA LEU A 103 15.31 20.95 -7.16
C LEU A 103 13.88 20.91 -6.63
N ASP A 104 13.53 21.80 -5.71
CA ASP A 104 12.25 21.81 -4.99
C ASP A 104 11.95 20.46 -4.31
N LEU A 105 12.96 19.95 -3.58
CA LEU A 105 12.88 18.68 -2.87
C LEU A 105 12.95 18.88 -1.36
N PHE A 106 12.10 18.17 -0.64
CA PHE A 106 12.22 18.06 0.81
C PHE A 106 13.28 17.01 1.20
N PRO A 107 13.96 17.20 2.36
CA PRO A 107 14.75 16.14 2.99
C PRO A 107 13.92 14.86 3.16
N LEU A 108 14.56 13.70 3.13
CA LEU A 108 13.85 12.42 3.23
C LEU A 108 13.11 12.28 4.56
N GLU A 109 13.74 12.70 5.66
CA GLU A 109 13.14 12.64 7.00
C GLU A 109 11.81 13.40 7.03
N TYR A 110 11.78 14.61 6.47
CA TYR A 110 10.55 15.40 6.38
C TYR A 110 9.47 14.68 5.56
N ARG A 111 9.83 14.07 4.43
CA ARG A 111 8.87 13.32 3.59
C ARG A 111 8.31 12.09 4.30
N ARG A 112 9.12 11.42 5.11
CA ARG A 112 8.71 10.28 5.93
C ARG A 112 7.76 10.71 7.04
N LEU A 113 8.15 11.72 7.82
CA LEU A 113 7.30 12.30 8.86
C LEU A 113 5.95 12.73 8.30
N ARG A 114 5.94 13.40 7.14
CA ARG A 114 4.69 13.76 6.45
C ARG A 114 3.83 12.53 6.11
N GLY A 115 4.45 11.44 5.66
CA GLY A 115 3.77 10.17 5.40
C GLY A 115 3.15 9.56 6.67
N ASP A 116 3.88 9.60 7.79
CA ASP A 116 3.40 9.11 9.09
C ASP A 116 2.22 9.95 9.61
N TYR A 117 2.27 11.28 9.45
CA TYR A 117 1.14 12.16 9.77
C TYR A 117 -0.09 11.87 8.91
N ILE A 118 0.09 11.61 7.62
CA ILE A 118 -1.02 11.24 6.73
C ILE A 118 -1.65 9.91 7.18
N LEU A 119 -0.83 8.91 7.53
CA LEU A 119 -1.34 7.62 8.00
C LEU A 119 -2.07 7.75 9.34
N THR A 120 -1.47 8.46 10.31
CA THR A 120 -2.09 8.65 11.63
C THR A 120 -3.43 9.36 11.52
N TYR A 121 -3.54 10.38 10.67
CA TYR A 121 -4.81 11.04 10.39
C TYR A 121 -5.83 10.11 9.74
N ALA A 122 -5.43 9.32 8.73
CA ALA A 122 -6.32 8.36 8.08
C ALA A 122 -6.85 7.29 9.06
N LEU A 123 -5.99 6.77 9.94
CA LEU A 123 -6.38 5.82 10.99
C LEU A 123 -7.29 6.47 12.02
N PHE A 124 -7.04 7.72 12.39
CA PHE A 124 -7.87 8.47 13.33
C PHE A 124 -9.29 8.67 12.78
N GLU A 125 -9.42 9.15 11.54
CA GLU A 125 -10.70 9.30 10.83
C GLU A 125 -11.43 7.95 10.72
N GLN A 126 -10.72 6.88 10.36
CA GLN A 126 -11.32 5.55 10.30
C GLN A 126 -11.77 5.06 11.68
N SER A 127 -11.02 5.36 12.75
CA SER A 127 -11.40 5.00 14.12
C SER A 127 -12.64 5.77 14.59
N MET A 128 -12.80 7.03 14.17
CA MET A 128 -13.98 7.85 14.43
C MET A 128 -15.20 7.28 13.68
N ALA A 129 -15.04 6.98 12.38
CA ALA A 129 -16.08 6.33 11.59
C ALA A 129 -16.51 5.02 12.24
N ASN A 130 -15.57 4.14 12.59
CA ASN A 130 -15.87 2.87 13.25
C ASN A 130 -16.61 3.08 14.59
N ARG A 131 -16.22 4.08 15.39
CA ARG A 131 -16.87 4.38 16.68
C ARG A 131 -18.28 4.97 16.54
N VAL A 132 -18.53 5.77 15.50
CA VAL A 132 -19.85 6.31 15.15
C VAL A 132 -20.77 5.21 14.62
N PHE A 133 -20.23 4.25 13.86
CA PHE A 133 -20.99 3.13 13.31
C PHE A 133 -21.11 1.92 14.25
N THR A 134 -20.39 1.88 15.39
CA THR A 134 -20.51 0.83 16.42
C THR A 134 -21.17 1.31 17.72
N VAL A 135 -22.11 2.24 17.66
CA VAL A 135 -23.13 2.31 18.73
C VAL A 135 -23.98 1.06 18.59
N ASN A 136 -23.68 0.03 19.40
CA ASN A 136 -24.49 -1.19 19.48
C ASN A 136 -25.99 -0.81 19.54
N PRO A 137 -26.86 -1.34 18.66
CA PRO A 137 -28.28 -1.26 18.95
C PRO A 137 -28.51 -2.04 20.25
N PRO A 138 -29.12 -1.44 21.28
CA PRO A 138 -29.46 -2.17 22.49
C PRO A 138 -30.39 -3.31 22.10
N ASN A 139 -29.93 -4.52 22.38
CA ASN A 139 -30.68 -5.75 22.59
C ASN A 139 -32.17 -5.50 22.87
N THR A 140 -32.98 -5.51 21.81
CA THR A 140 -34.44 -5.62 21.93
C THR A 140 -34.96 -6.66 20.96
N ARG A 141 -35.56 -7.71 21.57
CA ARG A 141 -36.52 -8.70 21.03
C ARG A 141 -36.04 -10.13 20.91
N TRP A 142 -35.80 -10.75 22.06
CA TRP A 142 -36.24 -12.12 22.30
C TRP A 142 -37.62 -12.08 22.99
N ARG A 143 -38.70 -12.07 22.21
CA ARG A 143 -40.02 -12.55 22.67
C ARG A 143 -40.94 -12.84 21.49
N GLN A 144 -40.81 -14.04 20.94
CA GLN A 144 -41.87 -14.72 20.18
C GLN A 144 -41.60 -16.20 20.41
N GLY A 145 -42.05 -16.76 21.53
CA GLY A 145 -43.44 -17.09 21.75
C GLY A 145 -43.50 -18.61 21.73
N GLU A 146 -43.31 -19.23 22.91
CA GLU A 146 -43.60 -20.64 23.11
C GLU A 146 -45.01 -20.96 22.62
N ARG A 147 -45.12 -22.00 21.79
CA ARG A 147 -46.19 -23.02 21.82
C ARG A 147 -45.83 -24.12 20.79
N GLN A 148 -45.47 -25.29 21.28
CA GLN A 148 -45.71 -26.57 20.59
C GLN A 148 -46.95 -27.25 21.23
N PRO A 149 -47.49 -28.37 20.71
CA PRO A 149 -47.99 -28.61 19.35
C PRO A 149 -49.43 -29.23 19.40
N LEU A 150 -50.15 -29.34 18.28
CA LEU A 150 -51.28 -30.28 18.16
C LEU A 150 -51.20 -31.04 16.83
N ASN A 151 -50.88 -32.32 16.98
CA ASN A 151 -50.98 -33.41 16.02
C ASN A 151 -52.42 -33.57 15.51
N ASN A 152 -52.60 -33.84 14.21
CA ASN A 152 -53.53 -34.87 13.76
C ASN A 152 -53.20 -35.39 12.34
N LYS A 153 -53.25 -36.72 12.24
CA LYS A 153 -52.86 -37.57 11.11
C LYS A 153 -54.07 -37.89 10.24
N ASN A 154 -54.19 -37.33 9.04
CA ASN A 154 -55.13 -37.87 8.05
C ASN A 154 -54.46 -37.98 6.66
N LYS A 155 -54.10 -39.23 6.31
CA LYS A 155 -53.82 -39.72 4.95
C LYS A 155 -54.93 -39.30 3.98
N THR A 156 -54.58 -38.99 2.73
CA THR A 156 -55.20 -39.51 1.49
C THR A 156 -54.36 -39.04 0.29
N ASP A 157 -53.58 -39.95 -0.30
CA ASP A 157 -53.28 -39.95 -1.75
C ASP A 157 -54.46 -40.68 -2.43
N PRO A 158 -54.90 -40.31 -3.65
CA PRO A 158 -54.12 -40.66 -4.86
C PRO A 158 -54.26 -39.68 -6.05
N GLY A 159 -53.38 -39.80 -7.05
CA GLY A 159 -53.80 -39.50 -8.43
C GLY A 159 -52.80 -38.78 -9.33
N THR A 160 -51.93 -39.58 -9.94
CA THR A 160 -51.67 -39.58 -11.39
C THR A 160 -51.04 -38.34 -12.04
N LEU A 161 -49.72 -38.46 -12.20
CA LEU A 161 -48.86 -37.78 -13.17
C LEU A 161 -49.40 -37.95 -14.61
N GLY A 162 -49.56 -36.84 -15.33
CA GLY A 162 -50.15 -36.83 -16.67
C GLY A 162 -49.59 -35.74 -17.59
N LYS A 163 -48.34 -35.94 -18.02
CA LYS A 163 -47.75 -35.65 -19.36
C LYS A 163 -47.68 -34.21 -19.93
N SER A 164 -46.55 -34.01 -20.63
CA SER A 164 -46.33 -33.11 -21.79
C SER A 164 -46.25 -31.61 -21.51
N LEU A 165 -45.34 -30.80 -22.04
CA LEU A 165 -44.34 -30.90 -23.13
C LEU A 165 -43.35 -29.74 -22.92
N ASP A 166 -42.05 -29.96 -23.13
CA ASP A 166 -41.10 -28.87 -23.39
C ASP A 166 -41.35 -28.30 -24.80
N PRO A 167 -40.98 -27.02 -25.02
CA PRO A 167 -40.04 -26.81 -26.11
C PRO A 167 -38.86 -25.92 -25.72
N VAL A 168 -37.70 -26.47 -26.07
CA VAL A 168 -36.43 -25.82 -26.40
C VAL A 168 -36.61 -24.50 -27.16
N TYR A 169 -35.91 -23.46 -26.72
CA TYR A 169 -35.27 -22.51 -27.65
C TYR A 169 -33.93 -22.03 -27.10
N GLN A 170 -32.87 -22.42 -27.80
CA GLN A 170 -31.51 -21.91 -27.65
C GLN A 170 -31.33 -20.64 -28.49
N SER A 171 -30.37 -19.82 -28.02
CA SER A 171 -29.44 -19.00 -28.81
C SER A 171 -29.97 -17.74 -29.49
N VAL A 172 -29.49 -16.59 -28.99
CA VAL A 172 -29.14 -15.45 -29.86
C VAL A 172 -27.76 -14.94 -29.45
N ASN A 173 -26.77 -15.18 -30.31
CA ASN A 173 -25.52 -14.43 -30.37
C ASN A 173 -25.70 -13.36 -31.46
N SER A 174 -25.51 -12.09 -31.10
CA SER A 174 -24.78 -11.04 -31.83
C SER A 174 -24.97 -9.69 -31.15
#